data_AF-A0A7W1VD04-F1
#
_entry.id   AF-A0A7W1VD04-F1
#
_cell.length_a   1.000
_cell.length_b   1.000
_cell.length_c   1.000
_cell.angle_alpha   90.00
_cell.angle_beta   90.00
_cell.angle_gamma   90.00
#
_symmetry.space_group_name_H-M   'P 1'
#
loop_
_entity.id
_entity.type
_entity.pdbx_description
1 polymer ?
#
loop_
_entity_poly.entity_id
_entity_poly.type
_entity_poly.pdbx_seq_one_letter_code
_entity_poly.pdbx_strand_id
1 'polypeptide(L)'
;MTDKNEEQTENHTVENIESVGQMIIGGIEQIGGILTGDPVTRAEGDFNVAVGSEHQEVNKNLTAIENEEAERRESNESIHTETK
;
A
#
# COMPACT_ATOMS: atom_id res chain seq x y z
N MET A 1 20.58 15.62 -25.12
CA MET A 1 19.26 15.50 -24.47
C MET A 1 19.24 14.09 -23.90
N THR A 2 19.54 13.97 -22.61
CA THR A 2 19.59 12.69 -21.91
C THR A 2 18.29 12.62 -21.12
N ASP A 3 17.30 11.97 -21.71
CA ASP A 3 16.09 11.58 -20.98
C ASP A 3 16.50 10.54 -19.95
N LYS A 4 16.70 11.00 -18.72
CA LYS A 4 16.69 10.13 -17.55
C LYS A 4 15.25 9.67 -17.40
N ASN A 5 14.97 8.44 -17.82
CA ASN A 5 13.83 7.69 -17.31
C ASN A 5 14.09 7.48 -15.81
N GLU A 6 13.63 8.44 -15.01
CA GLU A 6 13.43 8.22 -13.58
C GLU A 6 12.30 7.21 -13.47
N GLU A 7 12.67 5.94 -13.44
CA GLU A 7 11.80 4.84 -13.05
C GLU A 7 11.28 5.21 -11.65
N GLN A 8 10.01 5.64 -11.59
CA GLN A 8 9.34 5.97 -10.35
C GLN A 8 9.20 4.66 -9.58
N THR A 9 10.18 4.35 -8.73
CA THR A 9 9.96 3.43 -7.61
C THR A 9 8.94 4.11 -6.70
N GLU A 10 7.65 3.85 -6.92
CA GLU A 10 6.57 4.25 -6.03
C GLU A 10 6.90 3.71 -4.63
N ASN A 11 6.90 4.60 -3.64
CA ASN A 11 7.34 4.28 -2.28
C ASN A 11 6.19 3.65 -1.49
N HIS A 12 5.84 2.40 -1.81
CA HIS A 12 4.80 1.60 -1.13
C HIS A 12 4.98 1.51 0.39
N THR A 13 6.20 1.77 0.88
CA THR A 13 6.50 1.78 2.32
C THR A 13 5.76 2.89 3.07
N VAL A 14 5.69 4.10 2.51
CA VAL A 14 5.02 5.23 3.17
C VAL A 14 3.52 4.99 3.21
N GLU A 15 2.95 4.57 2.09
CA GLU A 15 1.53 4.27 1.94
C GLU A 15 1.09 3.08 2.82
N ASN A 16 1.97 2.09 3.03
CA ASN A 16 1.75 1.01 4.00
C ASN A 16 1.75 1.50 5.46
N ILE A 17 2.56 2.51 5.79
CA ILE A 17 2.54 3.12 7.13
C ILE A 17 1.25 3.93 7.31
N GLU A 18 0.80 4.64 6.28
CA GLU A 18 -0.45 5.39 6.30
C GLU A 18 -1.66 4.46 6.48
N SER A 19 -1.71 3.31 5.77
CA SER A 19 -2.78 2.33 5.94
C SER A 19 -2.84 1.77 7.37
N VAL A 20 -1.69 1.45 7.96
CA VAL A 20 -1.59 1.04 9.36
C VAL A 20 -2.03 2.15 10.31
N GLY A 21 -1.67 3.40 10.02
CA GLY A 21 -2.10 4.57 10.79
C GLY A 21 -3.63 4.71 10.81
N GLN A 22 -4.29 4.57 9.66
CA GLN A 22 -5.76 4.60 9.55
C GLN A 22 -6.42 3.52 10.41
N MET A 23 -5.91 2.29 10.35
CA MET A 23 -6.46 1.19 11.16
C MET A 23 -6.31 1.43 12.67
N ILE A 24 -5.18 1.99 13.11
CA ILE A 24 -4.94 2.30 14.52
C ILE A 24 -5.88 3.42 15.00
N ILE A 25 -5.99 4.51 14.23
CA ILE A 25 -6.89 5.63 14.56
C ILE A 25 -8.33 5.12 14.62
N GLY A 26 -8.74 4.32 13.63
CA GLY A 26 -10.09 3.79 13.59
C GLY A 26 -10.41 2.86 14.76
N GLY A 27 -9.46 2.03 15.19
CA GLY A 27 -9.62 1.22 16.40
C GLY A 27 -9.78 2.05 17.68
N ILE A 28 -9.06 3.18 17.80
CA ILE A 28 -9.20 4.11 18.93
C ILE A 28 -10.60 4.76 18.92
N GLU A 29 -11.09 5.17 17.75
CA GLU A 29 -12.40 5.80 17.59
C GLU A 29 -13.55 4.82 17.82
N GLN A 30 -13.43 3.56 17.39
CA GLN A 30 -14.41 2.51 17.71
C GLN A 30 -14.55 2.34 19.24
N ILE A 31 -13.42 2.17 19.93
CA ILE A 31 -13.41 2.00 21.39
C ILE A 31 -13.92 3.27 22.07
N GLY A 32 -13.43 4.44 21.63
CA GLY A 32 -13.84 5.74 22.14
C GLY A 32 -15.35 5.95 22.01
N GLY A 33 -15.91 5.77 20.82
CA GLY A 33 -17.34 5.90 20.54
C GLY A 33 -18.20 4.91 21.33
N ILE A 34 -17.73 3.67 21.54
CA ILE A 34 -18.42 2.71 22.41
C ILE A 34 -18.44 3.20 23.87
N LEU A 35 -17.31 3.69 24.38
CA LEU A 35 -17.18 4.12 25.77
C LEU A 35 -17.91 5.43 26.05
N THR A 36 -17.97 6.35 25.09
CA THR A 36 -18.67 7.64 25.21
C THR A 36 -20.13 7.57 24.79
N GLY A 37 -20.55 6.47 24.13
CA GLY A 37 -21.86 6.36 23.51
C GLY A 37 -22.03 7.28 22.30
N ASP A 38 -20.92 7.71 21.66
CA ASP A 38 -20.94 8.51 20.45
C ASP A 38 -21.03 7.62 19.20
N PRO A 39 -22.20 7.56 18.53
CA PRO A 39 -22.38 6.74 17.33
C PRO A 39 -21.60 7.28 16.13
N VAL A 40 -21.27 8.59 16.09
CA VAL A 40 -20.51 9.20 15.00
C VAL A 40 -19.06 8.78 15.10
N THR A 41 -18.43 8.94 16.27
CA THR A 41 -17.04 8.50 16.48
C THR A 41 -16.89 7.01 16.23
N ARG A 42 -17.88 6.20 16.63
CA ARG A 42 -17.85 4.77 16.32
C ARG A 42 -17.87 4.50 14.80
N ALA A 43 -18.72 5.20 14.05
CA ALA A 43 -18.83 5.04 12.60
C ALA A 43 -17.57 5.54 11.86
N GLU A 44 -16.96 6.62 12.33
CA GLU A 44 -15.65 7.10 11.85
C GLU A 44 -14.58 6.03 12.06
N GLY A 45 -14.60 5.39 13.23
CA GLY A 45 -13.70 4.29 13.53
C GLY A 45 -13.86 3.10 12.59
N ASP A 46 -15.11 2.68 12.33
CA ASP A 46 -15.43 1.62 11.37
C ASP A 46 -14.94 1.97 9.95
N PHE A 47 -15.10 3.23 9.54
CA PHE A 47 -14.64 3.73 8.24
C PHE A 47 -13.11 3.70 8.13
N ASN A 48 -12.39 4.22 9.13
CA ASN A 48 -10.93 4.30 9.10
C ASN A 48 -10.27 2.91 9.10
N VAL A 49 -10.83 1.94 9.83
CA VAL A 49 -10.38 0.54 9.76
C VAL A 49 -10.61 -0.06 8.37
N ALA A 50 -11.78 0.17 7.78
CA ALA A 50 -12.11 -0.36 6.46
C ALA A 50 -11.20 0.24 5.36
N VAL A 51 -11.02 1.56 5.35
CA VAL A 51 -10.14 2.24 4.40
C VAL A 51 -8.68 1.79 4.57
N GLY A 52 -8.19 1.71 5.80
CA GLY A 52 -6.82 1.23 6.05
C GLY A 52 -6.62 -0.21 5.57
N SER A 53 -7.61 -1.08 5.77
CA SER A 53 -7.54 -2.48 5.30
C SER A 53 -7.51 -2.58 3.77
N GLU A 54 -8.41 -1.85 3.09
CA GLU A 54 -8.48 -1.84 1.62
C GLU A 54 -7.19 -1.25 1.02
N HIS A 55 -6.68 -0.15 1.58
CA HIS A 55 -5.44 0.47 1.13
C HIS A 55 -4.25 -0.49 1.25
N GLN A 56 -4.17 -1.24 2.35
CA GLN A 56 -3.13 -2.25 2.54
C GLN A 56 -3.23 -3.39 1.52
N GLU A 57 -4.45 -3.84 1.19
CA GLU A 57 -4.66 -4.89 0.19
C GLU A 57 -4.26 -4.44 -1.21
N VAL A 58 -4.68 -3.23 -1.61
CA VAL A 58 -4.32 -2.63 -2.90
C VAL A 58 -2.80 -2.51 -3.03
N ASN A 59 -2.12 -1.98 -2.02
CA ASN A 59 -0.67 -1.81 -2.08
C ASN A 59 0.08 -3.13 -2.13
N LYS A 60 -0.37 -4.13 -1.36
CA LYS A 60 0.21 -5.48 -1.42
C LYS A 60 0.09 -6.07 -2.83
N ASN A 61 -1.04 -5.87 -3.50
CA ASN A 61 -1.26 -6.35 -4.85
C ASN A 61 -0.38 -5.60 -5.87
N LEU A 62 -0.26 -4.27 -5.75
CA LEU A 62 0.61 -3.45 -6.60
C LEU A 62 2.08 -3.86 -6.44
N THR A 63 2.58 -3.96 -5.21
CA THR A 63 3.95 -4.40 -4.92
C THR A 63 4.21 -5.81 -5.48
N ALA A 64 3.23 -6.72 -5.45
CA ALA A 64 3.37 -8.04 -6.04
C ALA A 64 3.52 -7.98 -7.58
N ILE A 65 2.69 -7.16 -8.25
CA ILE A 65 2.77 -6.96 -9.71
C ILE A 65 4.12 -6.36 -10.11
N GLU A 66 4.59 -5.34 -9.39
CA GLU A 66 5.89 -4.71 -9.66
C GLU A 66 7.06 -5.71 -9.53
N ASN A 67 7.04 -6.54 -8.50
CA ASN A 67 8.07 -7.57 -8.31
C ASN A 67 8.03 -8.60 -9.44
N GLU A 68 6.83 -9.07 -9.85
CA GLU A 68 6.69 -9.98 -10.99
C GLU A 68 7.20 -9.35 -12.31
N GLU A 69 6.96 -8.05 -12.52
CA GLU A 69 7.48 -7.34 -13.69
C GLU A 69 9.00 -7.19 -13.65
N ALA A 70 9.57 -6.87 -12.48
CA ALA A 70 11.02 -6.77 -12.30
C ALA A 70 11.70 -8.12 -12.61
N GLU A 71 11.20 -9.23 -12.07
CA GLU A 71 11.71 -10.57 -12.34
C GLU A 71 11.63 -10.95 -13.84
N ARG A 72 10.54 -10.56 -14.52
CA ARG A 72 10.40 -10.76 -15.98
C ARG A 72 11.38 -9.93 -16.80
N ARG A 73 11.72 -8.72 -16.35
CA ARG A 73 12.73 -7.87 -17.02
C ARG A 73 14.13 -8.46 -16.85
N GLU A 74 14.50 -8.85 -15.64
CA GLU A 74 15.82 -9.45 -15.34
C GLU A 74 16.04 -10.77 -16.10
N SER A 75 15.01 -11.62 -16.19
CA SER A 75 15.08 -12.88 -16.94
C SER A 75 15.24 -12.67 -18.45
N ASN A 76 14.55 -11.68 -19.03
CA ASN A 76 14.71 -11.35 -20.45
C ASN A 76 16.08 -10.72 -20.78
N GLU A 77 16.64 -9.93 -19.87
CA GLU A 77 17.97 -9.32 -20.05
C GLU A 77 19.10 -10.36 -19.98
N SER A 78 18.94 -11.37 -19.12
CA SER A 78 19.87 -12.51 -19.00
C SER A 78 19.92 -13.37 -20.27
N ILE A 79 18.77 -13.60 -20.93
CA ILE A 79 18.72 -14.36 -22.20
C ILE A 79 19.41 -13.60 -23.34
N HIS A 80 19.36 -12.26 -23.33
CA HIS A 80 19.96 -11.44 -24.39
C HIS A 80 21.49 -11.39 -24.33
N THR A 81 22.09 -11.56 -23.15
CA THR A 81 23.55 -11.52 -22.96
C THR A 81 24.25 -12.85 -23.29
N GLU A 82 23.55 -13.98 -23.21
CA GLU A 82 24.12 -15.30 -23.55
C GLU A 82 24.10 -15.63 -25.06
N THR A 83 23.38 -14.87 -25.88
CA THR A 83 23.23 -15.16 -27.33
C THR A 83 24.24 -14.41 -28.22
N LYS A 84 25.32 -13.87 -27.66
CA LYS A 84 26.28 -13.01 -28.39
C LYS A 84 27.71 -13.55 -28.42
#